data_AF-A0A821D481-F1
#
_entry.id   AF-A0A821D481-F1
#
_cell.length_a   1.000
_cell.length_b   1.000
_cell.length_c   1.000
_cell.angle_alpha   90.00
_cell.angle_beta   90.00
_cell.angle_gamma   90.00
#
_symmetry.space_group_name_H-M   'P 1'
#
loop_
_entity.id
_entity.type
_entity.pdbx_description
1 polymer ?
#
loop_
_entity_poly.entity_id
_entity_poly.type
_entity_poly.pdbx_seq_one_letter_code
_entity_poly.pdbx_strand_id
1 'polypeptide(L)' 'YPDEAHPVILTTDASKVGVGGTLQQHINGEIKNLYYHSQMTSSSQRRYDPIELEALA' A
#
# COMPACT_ATOMS: atom_id res chain seq x y z
N TYR A 1 -9.29 -10.17 11.11
CA TYR A 1 -8.17 -11.12 11.19
C TYR A 1 -7.99 -11.84 9.86
N PRO A 2 -6.74 -12.10 9.44
CA PRO A 2 -6.43 -12.81 8.22
C PRO A 2 -6.88 -14.27 8.28
N ASP A 3 -7.23 -14.82 7.12
CA ASP A 3 -7.46 -16.26 6.92
C ASP A 3 -6.18 -16.92 6.43
N GLU A 4 -5.66 -17.91 7.16
CA GLU A 4 -4.39 -18.57 6.87
C GLU A 4 -4.42 -19.40 5.57
N ALA A 5 -5.59 -19.78 5.08
CA ALA A 5 -5.73 -20.54 3.83
C ALA A 5 -5.60 -19.67 2.57
N HIS A 6 -5.60 -18.34 2.74
CA HIS A 6 -5.61 -17.38 1.63
C HIS A 6 -4.39 -16.47 1.66
N PRO A 7 -3.77 -16.16 0.52
CA PRO A 7 -2.63 -15.28 0.48
C PRO A 7 -3.03 -13.86 0.93
N VAL A 8 -2.09 -13.18 1.56
CA VAL A 8 -2.19 -11.76 1.83
C VAL A 8 -1.58 -11.00 0.66
N ILE A 9 -2.30 -10.00 0.17
CA ILE A 9 -1.92 -9.15 -0.96
C ILE A 9 -1.66 -7.76 -0.40
N LEU A 10 -0.45 -7.25 -0.61
CA LEU A 10 -0.10 -5.87 -0.34
C LEU A 10 -0.07 -5.10 -1.66
N THR A 11 -0.87 -4.04 -1.73
CA THR A 11 -0.84 -3.08 -2.84
C THR A 11 -0.38 -1.75 -2.29
N THR A 12 0.61 -1.13 -2.91
CA THR A 12 1.13 0.18 -2.52
C THR A 12 1.11 1.13 -3.71
N ASP A 13 1.06 2.42 -3.41
CA ASP A 13 1.18 3.52 -4.37
C ASP A 13 1.82 4.71 -3.65
N ALA A 14 2.64 5.47 -4.36
CA ALA A 14 3.26 6.65 -3.79
C ALA A 14 3.23 7.85 -4.73
N SER A 15 3.06 9.01 -4.13
CA SER A 15 3.04 10.27 -4.82
C SER A 15 3.84 11.32 -4.07
N LYS A 16 4.00 12.48 -4.71
CA LYS A 16 4.53 13.69 -4.06
C LYS A 16 3.68 14.18 -2.89
N VAL A 17 2.50 13.62 -2.66
CA VAL A 17 1.61 14.00 -1.55
C VAL A 17 1.75 13.01 -0.41
N GLY A 18 1.65 11.72 -0.70
CA GLY A 18 1.67 10.67 0.31
C GLY A 18 1.98 9.30 -0.26
N VAL A 19 2.28 8.38 0.64
CA VAL A 19 2.41 6.95 0.41
C VAL A 19 1.15 6.28 0.97
N GLY A 20 0.57 5.39 0.19
CA GLY A 20 -0.64 4.66 0.55
C GLY A 20 -0.49 3.18 0.26
N GLY A 21 -1.29 2.37 0.94
CA GLY A 21 -1.39 0.96 0.61
C GLY A 21 -2.53 0.25 1.30
N THR A 22 -2.92 -0.90 0.74
CA THR A 22 -3.91 -1.81 1.30
C THR A 22 -3.30 -3.18 1.52
N LEU A 23 -3.61 -3.76 2.68
CA LEU A 23 -3.37 -5.17 2.95
C LEU A 23 -4.72 -5.88 2.84
N GLN A 24 -4.84 -6.83 1.92
CA GLN A 24 -6.12 -7.45 1.59
C GLN A 24 -5.98 -8.94 1.28
N GLN A 25 -7.09 -9.66 1.29
CA GLN A 25 -7.19 -11.05 0.81
C GLN A 25 -8.33 -11.13 -0.19
N HIS A 26 -8.16 -11.97 -1.22
CA HIS A 26 -9.23 -12.28 -2.16
C HIS A 26 -9.80 -13.64 -1.80
N ILE A 27 -11.04 -13.66 -1.30
CA ILE A 27 -11.69 -14.87 -0.78
C ILE A 27 -13.04 -15.00 -1.47
N ASN A 28 -13.27 -16.13 -2.14
CA ASN A 28 -14.52 -16.40 -2.86
C ASN A 28 -14.93 -15.29 -3.86
N GLY A 29 -13.94 -14.63 -4.47
CA GLY A 29 -14.17 -13.52 -5.42
C GLY A 29 -14.40 -12.16 -4.78
N GLU A 30 -14.39 -12.06 -3.44
CA GLU A 30 -14.51 -10.79 -2.72
C GLU A 30 -13.16 -10.31 -2.18
N ILE A 31 -12.98 -8.98 -2.15
CA ILE A 31 -11.81 -8.35 -1.54
C ILE A 31 -12.11 -8.06 -0.07
N LYS A 32 -11.42 -8.79 0.81
CA LYS A 32 -11.45 -8.55 2.25
C LYS A 32 -10.25 -7.71 2.66
N ASN A 33 -10.49 -6.43 2.96
CA ASN A 33 -9.46 -5.54 3.48
C ASN A 33 -9.11 -5.88 4.93
N LEU A 34 -7.82 -6.05 5.21
CA LEU A 34 -7.27 -6.32 6.54
C LEU A 34 -6.74 -5.05 7.18
N TYR A 35 -6.10 -4.17 6.40
CA TYR A 35 -5.51 -2.94 6.89
C TYR A 35 -5.36 -1.89 5.77
N TYR A 36 -5.45 -0.62 6.14
CA TYR A 36 -5.18 0.52 5.29
C TYR A 36 -4.00 1.30 5.86
N HIS A 37 -3.02 1.61 5.02
CA HIS A 37 -1.91 2.48 5.37
C HIS A 37 -2.01 3.80 4.59
N SER A 38 -1.72 4.90 5.28
CA SER A 38 -1.63 6.22 4.66
C SER A 38 -0.66 7.09 5.45
N GLN A 39 0.31 7.68 4.74
CA GLN A 39 1.32 8.55 5.31
C GLN A 39 1.62 9.71 4.37
N MET A 40 1.70 10.92 4.91
CA MET A 40 2.14 12.10 4.14
C MET A 40 3.64 12.02 3.84
N THR A 41 4.04 12.33 2.62
CA THR A 41 5.47 12.45 2.28
C THR A 41 6.09 13.65 2.98
N SER A 42 7.30 13.42 3.50
CA SER A 42 8.14 14.47 4.06
C SER A 42 8.67 15.41 2.98
N SER A 43 9.15 16.58 3.38
CA SER A 43 9.72 17.57 2.46
C SER A 43 10.91 17.03 1.65
N SER A 44 11.67 16.06 2.19
CA SER A 44 12.74 15.38 1.47
C SER A 44 12.24 14.37 0.46
N GLN A 45 11.29 13.51 0.85
CA GLN A 45 10.72 12.48 -0.02
C GLN A 45 10.01 13.07 -1.24
N ARG A 46 9.39 14.26 -1.11
CA ARG A 46 8.78 14.95 -2.26
C ARG A 46 9.73 15.30 -3.38
N ARG A 47 11.05 15.22 -3.18
CA ARG A 47 12.02 15.50 -4.23
C ARG A 47 12.40 14.27 -5.05
N TYR A 48 12.06 13.07 -4.59
CA TYR A 48 12.38 11.80 -5.26
C TYR A 48 11.67 11.67 -6.60
N ASP A 49 12.32 11.09 -7.59
CA ASP A 49 11.68 10.78 -8.87
C ASP A 49 10.53 9.78 -8.69
N PRO A 50 9.56 9.71 -9.62
CA PRO A 50 8.41 8.82 -9.48
C PRO A 50 8.79 7.37 -9.17
N ILE A 51 9.82 6.82 -9.82
CA ILE A 51 10.27 5.44 -9.57
C ILE A 51 10.86 5.25 -8.16
N GLU A 52 11.49 6.28 -7.61
CA GLU A 52 12.03 6.26 -6.25
C GLU A 52 10.91 6.39 -5.22
N LEU A 53 9.82 7.08 -5.56
CA LEU A 53 8.60 7.11 -4.75
C LEU A 53 7.92 5.74 -4.74
N GLU A 54 7.79 5.07 -5.88
CA GLU A 54 7.26 3.70 -5.92
C GLU A 54 8.11 2.73 -5.09
N ALA A 55 9.44 2.89 -5.10
CA ALA A 55 10.34 2.07 -4.27
C ALA A 55 10.28 2.42 -2.77
N LEU A 56 9.83 3.62 -2.41
CA LEU A 56 9.58 4.04 -1.03
C LEU A 56 8.27 3.44 -0.47
N ALA A 57 7.33 3.10 -1.36
CA ALA A 57 5.99 2.61 -1.03
C ALA A 57 5.98 1.16 -0.53
#